data_AF-A0A2S8EPI7-F1
#
_entry.id   AF-A0A2S8EPI7-F1
#
_cell.length_a   1.000
_cell.length_b   1.000
_cell.length_c   1.000
_cell.angle_alpha   90.00
_cell.angle_beta   90.00
_cell.angle_gamma   90.00
#
_symmetry.space_group_name_H-M   'P 1'
#
loop_
_entity.id
_entity.type
_entity.pdbx_description
1 polymer ?
#
loop_
_entity_poly.entity_id
_entity_poly.type
_entity_poly.pdbx_seq_one_letter_code
_entity_poly.pdbx_strand_id
1 'polypeptide(L)' 'MAGGANVIAALSSFAGANPAWARGNGSTNAAFDVSVEEDTSRDSETTHIAESVDYFAFNQAGTLGAHDYDLFT' A
#
# COMPACT_ATOMS: atom_id res chain seq x y z
N MET A 1 -10.05 -20.08 -6.78
CA MET A 1 -9.76 -19.44 -5.47
C MET A 1 -11.04 -18.76 -5.03
N ALA A 2 -11.64 -19.16 -3.90
CA ALA A 2 -12.81 -18.45 -3.38
C ALA A 2 -12.36 -17.04 -2.98
N GLY A 3 -12.94 -16.02 -3.63
CA GLY A 3 -12.35 -14.69 -3.78
C GLY A 3 -12.29 -13.87 -2.49
N GLY A 4 -11.07 -13.64 -1.99
CA GLY A 4 -10.81 -12.54 -1.06
C GLY A 4 -10.97 -11.18 -1.77
N ALA A 5 -11.12 -10.12 -0.99
CA ALA A 5 -11.06 -8.75 -1.50
C ALA A 5 -9.74 -8.54 -2.25
N ASN A 6 -9.80 -8.04 -3.48
CA ASN A 6 -8.61 -7.61 -4.20
C ASN A 6 -8.35 -6.16 -3.81
N VAL A 7 -7.14 -5.86 -3.38
CA VAL A 7 -6.80 -4.56 -2.83
C VAL A 7 -5.46 -4.10 -3.39
N ILE A 8 -5.40 -2.84 -3.80
CA ILE A 8 -4.17 -2.10 -4.04
C ILE A 8 -4.06 -1.10 -2.91
N ALA A 9 -2.94 -1.10 -2.19
CA ALA A 9 -2.67 -0.18 -1.09
C ALA A 9 -1.27 0.39 -1.24
N ALA A 10 -1.11 1.66 -0.88
CA ALA A 10 0.18 2.35 -0.89
C ALA A 10 0.23 3.40 0.22
N LEU A 11 1.43 3.75 0.67
CA LEU A 11 1.59 4.95 1.50
C LEU A 11 1.18 6.17 0.67
N SER A 12 0.31 7.00 1.23
CA SER A 12 -0.15 8.28 0.67
C SER A 12 0.45 9.48 1.39
N SER A 13 1.10 9.26 2.54
CA SER A 13 1.91 10.26 3.23
C SER A 13 3.18 9.64 3.80
N PHE A 14 4.17 10.50 4.07
CA PHE A 14 5.46 10.13 4.63
C PHE A 14 5.79 11.05 5.80
N ALA A 15 6.21 10.48 6.93
CA ALA A 15 6.51 11.18 8.17
C ALA A 15 7.80 10.64 8.79
N GLY A 16 8.93 11.05 8.22
CA GLY A 16 10.25 10.61 8.67
C GLY A 16 11.25 10.58 7.52
N ALA A 17 12.47 10.14 7.81
CA ALA A 17 13.51 9.94 6.79
C ALA A 17 13.73 8.46 6.48
N ASN A 18 13.15 7.55 7.26
CA ASN A 18 13.33 6.12 7.09
C ASN A 18 12.41 5.61 5.97
N PRO A 19 12.92 4.80 5.03
CA PRO A 19 12.11 4.26 3.95
C PRO A 19 11.09 3.26 4.48
N ALA A 20 9.83 3.41 4.07
CA ALA A 20 8.75 2.51 4.45
C ALA A 20 7.85 2.15 3.25
N TRP A 21 7.11 1.04 3.37
CA TRP A 21 6.19 0.57 2.33
C TRP A 21 4.99 -0.19 2.91
N ALA A 22 3.89 -0.19 2.15
CA ALA A 22 2.67 -0.91 2.52
C ALA A 22 2.83 -2.41 2.21
N ARG A 23 2.57 -3.26 3.20
CA ARG A 23 2.55 -4.71 3.07
C ARG A 23 1.16 -5.26 3.39
N GLY A 24 0.59 -6.02 2.46
CA GLY A 24 -0.62 -6.80 2.69
C GLY A 24 -0.33 -8.13 3.39
N ASN A 25 -1.22 -8.57 4.28
CA ASN A 25 -1.14 -9.87 4.96
C ASN A 25 -2.39 -10.74 4.72
N GLY A 26 -2.88 -10.73 3.47
CA GLY A 26 -4.04 -11.50 3.05
C GLY A 26 -5.37 -10.74 3.17
N SER A 27 -6.41 -11.38 2.67
CA SER A 27 -7.77 -10.84 2.65
C SER A 27 -8.83 -11.94 2.74
N THR A 28 -10.00 -11.54 3.22
CA THR A 28 -11.25 -12.30 3.16
C THR A 28 -12.22 -11.58 2.22
N ASN A 29 -13.45 -12.06 2.08
CA ASN A 29 -14.45 -11.42 1.23
C ASN A 29 -14.88 -10.02 1.72
N ALA A 30 -14.55 -9.64 2.96
CA ALA A 30 -15.02 -8.39 3.58
C ALA A 30 -13.92 -7.58 4.28
N ALA A 31 -12.71 -8.12 4.39
CA ALA A 31 -11.62 -7.49 5.12
C ALA A 31 -10.27 -7.80 4.48
N PHE A 32 -9.29 -6.95 4.73
CA PHE A 32 -7.89 -7.16 4.38
C PHE A 32 -7.02 -6.57 5.50
N ASP A 33 -5.82 -7.12 5.64
CA ASP A 33 -4.83 -6.60 6.58
C ASP A 33 -3.74 -5.86 5.81
N VAL A 34 -3.37 -4.68 6.31
CA VAL A 34 -2.25 -3.88 5.81
C VAL A 34 -1.44 -3.35 6.97
N SER A 35 -0.11 -3.41 6.84
CA SER A 35 0.85 -2.79 7.74
C SER A 35 1.82 -1.92 6.95
N VAL A 36 2.41 -0.93 7.62
CA VAL A 36 3.60 -0.25 7.10
C VAL A 36 4.84 -0.96 7.63
N GLU A 37 5.75 -1.30 6.73
CA GLU A 37 7.03 -1.91 7.06
C GLU A 37 8.16 -0.90 6.81
N GLU A 38 8.86 -0.55 7.88
CA GLU A 38 10.10 0.24 7.84
C GLU A 38 11.27 -0.64 7.39
N ASP A 39 12.16 -0.08 6.59
CA ASP A 39 13.39 -0.74 6.16
C ASP A 39 14.40 -0.84 7.31
N THR A 40 15.10 -1.98 7.41
CA THR A 40 16.18 -2.22 8.36
C THR A 40 17.54 -2.44 7.67
N SER A 41 17.70 -1.94 6.44
CA SER A 41 18.91 -2.13 5.64
C SER A 41 20.15 -1.46 6.24
N ARG A 42 19.96 -0.31 6.89
CA ARG A 42 21.04 0.49 7.50
C ARG A 42 21.22 0.23 8.99
N ASP A 43 20.13 0.07 9.74
CA ASP A 43 20.12 -0.21 11.17
C ASP A 43 18.82 -0.94 11.56
N SER A 44 18.63 -1.18 12.87
CA SER A 44 17.47 -1.91 13.39
C SER A 44 16.31 -1.01 13.82
N GLU A 45 16.32 0.27 13.42
CA GLU A 45 15.23 1.18 13.79
C GLU A 45 13.95 0.81 13.04
N THR A 46 12.87 0.58 13.79
CA THR A 46 11.51 0.37 13.26
C THR A 46 10.50 1.30 13.92
N THR A 47 11.00 2.32 14.64
CA THR A 47 10.15 3.33 15.27
C THR A 47 9.47 4.13 14.18
N HIS A 48 8.15 4.15 14.21
CA HIS A 48 7.35 4.74 13.15
C HIS A 48 6.43 5.83 13.71
N ILE A 49 6.31 6.92 12.96
CA ILE A 49 5.38 8.02 13.24
C ILE A 49 4.10 7.77 12.43
N ALA A 50 2.98 8.39 12.81
CA ALA A 50 1.73 8.18 12.10
C ALA A 50 1.81 8.67 10.63
N GLU A 51 1.55 7.75 9.70
CA GLU A 51 1.42 7.97 8.26
C GLU A 51 0.04 7.52 7.78
N SER A 52 -0.25 7.73 6.49
CA SER A 52 -1.52 7.36 5.85
C SER A 52 -1.28 6.31 4.77
N VAL A 53 -2.16 5.32 4.74
CA VAL A 53 -2.25 4.34 3.67
C VAL A 53 -3.58 4.57 2.96
N ASP A 54 -3.52 4.85 1.67
CA ASP A 54 -4.69 4.89 0.82
C ASP A 54 -4.84 3.55 0.10
N TYR A 55 -6.08 3.14 -0.15
CA TYR A 55 -6.37 1.85 -0.77
C TYR A 55 -7.53 1.91 -1.77
N PHE A 56 -7.49 0.99 -2.72
CA PHE A 56 -8.57 0.72 -3.66
C PHE A 56 -8.93 -0.77 -3.59
N ALA A 57 -10.16 -1.07 -3.18
CA ALA A 57 -10.69 -2.42 -3.05
C ALA A 57 -11.71 -2.73 -4.14
N PHE A 58 -11.62 -3.92 -4.73
CA PHE A 58 -12.48 -4.35 -5.83
C PHE A 58 -12.77 -5.86 -5.78
N ASN A 59 -13.95 -6.24 -6.26
CA ASN A 59 -14.45 -7.62 -6.22
C ASN A 59 -14.82 -8.19 -7.60
N GLN A 60 -14.48 -7.47 -8.68
CA GLN A 60 -14.72 -7.89 -10.06
C GLN A 60 -13.41 -7.85 -10.86
N ALA A 61 -13.34 -8.68 -11.91
CA ALA A 61 -12.24 -8.63 -12.85
C ALA A 61 -12.37 -7.42 -13.78
N GLY A 62 -11.23 -6.85 -14.19
CA GLY A 62 -11.18 -5.70 -15.08
C GLY A 62 -9.74 -5.25 -15.33
N THR A 63 -9.59 -4.13 -16.02
CA THR A 63 -8.28 -3.50 -16.26
C THR A 63 -8.19 -2.23 -15.42
N LEU A 64 -7.13 -2.13 -14.61
CA LEU A 64 -6.72 -0.88 -13.99
C LEU A 64 -5.57 -0.31 -14.81
N GLY A 65 -5.74 0.93 -15.29
CA GLY A 65 -4.72 1.66 -16.01
C GLY A 65 -4.46 3.00 -15.33
N ALA A 66 -3.20 3.40 -15.30
CA ALA A 66 -2.81 4.77 -15.02
C ALA A 66 -2.42 5.42 -16.34
N HIS A 67 -2.81 6.67 -16.53
CA HIS A 67 -2.30 7.52 -17.60
C HIS A 67 -1.38 8.54 -16.97
N ASP A 68 -0.14 8.60 -17.45
CA ASP A 68 0.70 9.76 -17.16
C ASP A 68 0.18 10.92 -18.00
N TYR A 69 -0.17 12.02 -17.34
CA TYR A 69 -0.43 13.29 -17.99
C TYR A 69 0.78 14.18 -17.74
N ASP A 70 1.91 13.84 -18.37
CA ASP A 70 2.98 14.82 -18.48
C ASP A 70 2.45 15.99 -19.33
N LEU A 71 2.26 17.15 -18.69
CA LEU A 71 1.70 18.32 -19.35
C LEU A 71 2.78 19.14 -20.07
N PHE A 72 4.07 18.80 -20.04
CA PHE A 72 5.11 19.61 -20.69
C PHE A 72 6.37 18.84 -21.16
N THR A 73 6.36 18.47 -22.45
CA THR A 73 7.51 18.78 -23.34
C THR A 73 7.58 20.28 -23.60
#